data_AF-A0A2Y9BII4-F1
#
_entry.id   AF-A0A2Y9BII4-F1
#
_cell.length_a   1.000
_cell.length_b   1.000
_cell.length_c   1.000
_cell.angle_alpha   90.00
_cell.angle_beta   90.00
_cell.angle_gamma   90.00
#
_symmetry.space_group_name_H-M   'P 1'
#
loop_
_entity.id
_entity.type
_entity.pdbx_description
1 polymer ?
#
loop_
_entity_poly.entity_id
_entity_poly.type
_entity_poly.pdbx_seq_one_letter_code
_entity_poly.pdbx_strand_id
1 'polypeptide(L)'
;NMLQEYVLIPLDIYKESTHNKTINNKLEAWLSFLCDDSPERILEIVGKYPDFQEMYEEVYEICGNIEGVMDMFSKELLELDRNTVQYMIEEQQEQLDTLHKEVEEKRNELEEKWKELEEKKKEAEEKSREVAEKNKELEEKSQEVAEKNKELEEKKKEAEEKNKEVEKQRRLMEKERLEKEELKKEVEELRNIVKKLSEGKL
;
A
#
# COMPACT_ATOMS: atom_id res chain seq x y z
N ASN A 1 5.53 -43.03 30.42
CA ASN A 1 4.15 -43.51 30.19
C ASN A 1 3.93 -44.84 30.89
N MET A 2 3.55 -44.79 32.17
CA MET A 2 2.96 -45.94 32.86
C MET A 2 1.48 -45.92 32.48
N LEU A 3 1.06 -46.82 31.58
CA LEU A 3 -0.37 -47.05 31.33
C LEU A 3 -0.94 -47.65 32.61
N GLN A 4 -1.60 -46.83 33.43
CA GLN A 4 -2.49 -47.35 34.46
C GLN A 4 -3.69 -47.96 33.73
N GLU A 5 -3.87 -49.28 33.86
CA GLU A 5 -5.09 -49.95 33.42
C GLU A 5 -6.22 -49.49 34.33
N TYR A 6 -7.08 -48.60 33.84
CA TYR A 6 -8.24 -48.13 34.57
C TYR A 6 -9.44 -49.05 34.27
N VAL A 7 -10.13 -49.47 35.32
CA VAL A 7 -11.41 -50.18 35.22
C VAL A 7 -12.51 -49.22 35.63
N LEU A 8 -13.40 -48.90 34.68
CA LEU A 8 -14.59 -48.08 34.92
C LEU A 8 -15.74 -49.01 35.32
N ILE A 9 -16.23 -48.86 36.55
CA ILE A 9 -17.38 -49.60 37.06
C ILE A 9 -18.54 -48.61 37.27
N PRO A 10 -19.59 -48.68 36.44
CA PRO A 10 -20.79 -47.86 36.65
C PRO A 10 -21.51 -48.34 37.92
N LEU A 11 -21.46 -47.50 38.95
CA LEU A 11 -22.01 -47.77 40.28
C LEU A 11 -23.52 -47.94 40.29
N ASP A 12 -24.24 -47.24 39.40
CA ASP A 12 -25.70 -47.38 39.24
C ASP A 12 -26.08 -48.80 38.79
N ILE A 13 -25.36 -49.33 37.80
CA ILE A 13 -25.57 -50.69 37.27
C ILE A 13 -25.17 -51.74 38.31
N TYR A 14 -24.13 -51.48 39.08
CA TYR A 14 -23.73 -52.34 40.19
C TYR A 14 -24.83 -52.41 41.27
N LYS A 15 -25.41 -51.27 41.65
CA LYS A 15 -26.49 -51.17 42.64
C LYS A 15 -27.71 -52.01 42.24
N GLU A 16 -28.18 -51.87 41.00
CA GLU A 16 -29.33 -52.62 40.48
C GLU A 16 -29.09 -54.14 40.46
N SER A 17 -27.86 -54.57 40.19
CA SER A 17 -27.51 -55.99 40.01
C SER A 17 -27.13 -56.73 41.31
N THR A 18 -27.02 -56.02 42.44
CA THR A 18 -26.51 -56.56 43.71
C THR A 18 -27.43 -56.38 44.93
N HIS A 19 -28.64 -55.81 44.75
CA HIS A 19 -29.62 -55.60 45.83
C HIS A 19 -29.96 -56.83 46.69
N ASN A 20 -29.76 -58.06 46.18
CA ASN A 20 -30.01 -59.31 46.91
C ASN A 20 -28.73 -60.14 47.17
N LYS A 21 -27.54 -59.58 46.94
CA LYS A 21 -26.26 -60.31 47.10
C LYS A 21 -25.55 -59.90 48.39
N THR A 22 -25.20 -60.91 49.19
CA THR A 22 -24.37 -60.78 50.39
C THR A 22 -22.96 -60.32 50.03
N ILE A 23 -22.40 -59.41 50.80
CA ILE A 23 -21.03 -58.90 50.59
C ILE A 23 -20.03 -59.97 51.01
N ASN A 24 -19.20 -60.44 50.08
CA ASN A 24 -18.28 -61.56 50.33
C ASN A 24 -16.80 -61.15 50.27
N ASN A 25 -16.47 -60.01 49.66
CA ASN A 25 -15.10 -59.54 49.54
C ASN A 25 -14.98 -58.03 49.81
N LYS A 26 -13.75 -57.57 50.10
CA LYS A 26 -13.49 -56.16 50.46
C LYS A 26 -13.80 -55.19 49.30
N LEU A 27 -13.66 -55.64 48.04
CA LEU A 27 -14.01 -54.83 46.87
C LEU A 27 -15.53 -54.60 46.77
N GLU A 28 -16.34 -55.63 46.97
CA GLU A 28 -17.80 -55.55 47.06
C GLU A 28 -18.24 -54.71 48.26
N ALA A 29 -17.48 -54.74 49.37
CA ALA A 29 -17.72 -53.86 50.50
C ALA A 29 -17.52 -52.39 50.12
N TRP A 30 -16.42 -52.04 49.45
CA TRP A 30 -16.17 -50.69 48.93
C TRP A 30 -17.19 -50.25 47.89
N LEU A 31 -17.52 -51.12 46.93
CA LEU A 31 -18.53 -50.81 45.91
C LEU A 31 -19.91 -50.64 46.54
N SER A 32 -20.28 -51.48 47.53
CA SER A 32 -21.54 -51.34 48.25
C SER A 32 -21.56 -50.08 49.11
N PHE A 33 -20.46 -49.74 49.78
CA PHE A 33 -20.31 -48.54 50.60
C PHE A 33 -20.44 -47.25 49.79
N LEU A 34 -19.94 -47.21 48.55
CA LEU A 34 -20.04 -46.06 47.66
C LEU A 34 -21.38 -45.98 46.90
N CYS A 35 -22.14 -47.07 46.83
CA CYS A 35 -23.38 -47.16 46.06
C CYS A 35 -24.67 -47.08 46.91
N ASP A 36 -24.62 -47.52 48.17
CA ASP A 36 -25.80 -47.81 48.98
C ASP A 36 -25.67 -47.29 50.42
N ASP A 37 -26.45 -46.25 50.70
CA ASP A 37 -26.51 -45.57 52.01
C ASP A 37 -27.64 -46.11 52.90
N SER A 38 -28.25 -47.25 52.57
CA SER A 38 -29.29 -47.84 53.43
C SER A 38 -28.71 -48.32 54.77
N PRO A 39 -29.36 -48.02 55.91
CA PRO A 39 -28.87 -48.42 57.23
C PRO A 39 -28.60 -49.92 57.35
N GLU A 40 -29.44 -50.74 56.72
CA GLU A 40 -29.31 -52.20 56.72
C GLU A 40 -28.00 -52.65 56.03
N ARG A 41 -27.64 -52.00 54.92
CA ARG A 41 -26.44 -52.32 54.16
C ARG A 41 -25.18 -51.82 54.83
N ILE A 42 -25.21 -50.62 55.40
CA ILE A 42 -24.10 -50.06 56.18
C ILE A 42 -23.81 -50.92 57.42
N LEU A 43 -24.85 -51.35 58.14
CA LEU A 43 -24.67 -52.28 59.27
C LEU A 43 -24.10 -53.64 58.84
N GLU A 44 -24.47 -54.15 57.65
CA GLU A 44 -23.86 -55.37 57.10
C GLU A 44 -22.37 -55.18 56.79
N ILE A 45 -22.00 -54.03 56.21
CA ILE A 45 -20.62 -53.67 55.86
C ILE A 45 -19.77 -53.51 57.13
N VAL A 46 -20.20 -52.66 58.05
CA VAL A 46 -19.50 -52.35 59.31
C VAL A 46 -19.37 -53.60 60.18
N GLY A 47 -20.40 -54.44 60.22
CA GLY A 47 -20.37 -55.69 60.98
C GLY A 47 -19.34 -56.69 60.47
N LYS A 48 -19.06 -56.72 59.15
CA LYS A 48 -18.05 -57.60 58.53
C LYS A 48 -16.67 -56.95 58.45
N TYR A 49 -16.62 -55.64 58.30
CA TYR A 49 -15.40 -54.85 58.09
C TYR A 49 -15.46 -53.58 58.97
N PRO A 50 -14.93 -53.64 60.22
CA PRO A 50 -14.99 -52.52 61.16
C PRO A 50 -14.29 -51.24 60.66
N ASP A 51 -13.31 -51.36 59.76
CA ASP A 51 -12.59 -50.23 59.14
C ASP A 51 -13.54 -49.19 58.49
N PHE A 52 -14.72 -49.61 58.03
CA PHE A 52 -15.70 -48.73 57.39
C PHE A 52 -16.53 -47.93 58.39
N GLN A 53 -16.53 -48.29 59.67
CA GLN A 53 -17.33 -47.58 60.68
C GLN A 53 -16.83 -46.15 60.87
N GLU A 54 -15.53 -46.00 61.09
CA GLU A 54 -14.88 -44.70 61.27
C GLU A 54 -15.07 -43.82 60.03
N MET A 55 -14.90 -44.41 58.84
CA MET A 55 -15.12 -43.71 57.57
C MET A 55 -16.59 -43.29 57.39
N TYR A 56 -17.54 -44.13 57.79
CA TYR A 56 -18.96 -43.79 57.71
C TYR A 56 -19.34 -42.70 58.71
N GLU A 57 -18.83 -42.76 59.94
CA GLU A 57 -19.05 -41.74 60.97
C GLU A 57 -18.53 -40.38 60.49
N GLU A 58 -17.33 -40.32 59.92
CA GLU A 58 -16.76 -39.09 59.32
C GLU A 58 -17.62 -38.55 58.17
N VAL A 59 -18.00 -39.41 57.21
CA VAL A 59 -18.85 -39.01 56.08
C VAL A 59 -20.22 -38.55 56.58
N TYR A 60 -20.79 -39.21 57.58
CA TYR A 60 -22.08 -38.86 58.16
C TYR A 60 -22.03 -37.53 58.91
N GLU A 61 -20.94 -37.22 59.62
CA GLU A 61 -20.72 -35.91 60.25
C GLU A 61 -20.61 -34.79 59.21
N ILE A 62 -19.90 -35.05 58.11
CA ILE A 62 -19.81 -34.12 56.96
C ILE A 62 -21.20 -33.91 56.34
N CYS A 63 -21.95 -34.98 56.11
CA CYS A 63 -23.33 -34.93 55.60
C CYS A 63 -24.32 -34.31 56.59
N GLY A 64 -24.04 -34.34 57.89
CA GLY A 64 -24.83 -33.66 58.92
C GLY A 64 -24.61 -32.15 58.92
N ASN A 65 -23.45 -31.68 58.47
CA ASN A 65 -23.12 -30.26 58.30
C ASN A 65 -23.36 -29.80 56.85
N ILE A 66 -24.60 -29.98 56.37
CA ILE A 66 -25.01 -29.62 54.99
C ILE A 66 -24.73 -28.15 54.69
N GLU A 67 -24.89 -27.26 55.68
CA GLU A 67 -24.62 -25.82 55.51
C GLU A 67 -23.13 -25.58 55.21
N GLY A 68 -22.21 -26.21 55.93
CA GLY A 68 -20.77 -26.12 55.66
C GLY A 68 -20.36 -26.72 54.31
N VAL A 69 -20.95 -27.85 53.93
CA VAL A 69 -20.69 -28.50 52.62
C VAL A 69 -21.25 -27.65 51.47
N MET A 70 -22.44 -27.08 51.62
CA MET A 70 -23.06 -26.20 50.63
C MET A 70 -22.29 -24.88 50.49
N ASP A 71 -21.76 -24.34 51.59
CA ASP A 71 -20.89 -23.16 51.60
C ASP A 71 -19.55 -23.42 50.92
N MET A 72 -18.95 -24.60 51.10
CA MET A 72 -17.73 -25.00 50.37
C MET A 72 -18.02 -25.12 48.88
N PHE A 73 -19.00 -25.93 48.45
CA PHE A 73 -19.33 -26.01 47.02
C PHE A 73 -19.67 -24.65 46.38
N SER A 74 -20.33 -23.75 47.13
CA SER A 74 -20.63 -22.39 46.65
C SER A 74 -19.40 -21.51 46.48
N LYS A 75 -18.41 -21.60 47.38
CA LYS A 75 -17.14 -20.87 47.28
C LYS A 75 -16.31 -21.35 46.09
N GLU A 76 -16.17 -22.66 45.93
CA GLU A 76 -15.43 -23.26 44.83
C GLU A 76 -16.07 -22.90 43.48
N LEU A 77 -17.41 -22.91 43.40
CA LEU A 77 -18.13 -22.50 42.19
C LEU A 77 -17.97 -21.00 41.90
N LEU A 78 -17.99 -20.15 42.94
CA LEU A 78 -17.76 -18.71 42.83
C LEU A 78 -16.32 -18.38 42.39
N GLU A 79 -15.34 -19.11 42.91
CA GLU A 79 -13.93 -18.94 42.54
C GLU A 79 -13.69 -19.39 41.09
N LEU A 80 -14.33 -20.47 40.64
CA LEU A 80 -14.29 -20.91 39.25
C LEU A 80 -14.93 -19.87 38.29
N ASP A 81 -16.06 -19.29 38.66
CA ASP A 81 -16.71 -18.21 37.89
C ASP A 81 -15.81 -16.97 37.82
N ARG A 82 -15.22 -16.56 38.95
CA ARG A 82 -14.27 -15.43 39.00
C ARG A 82 -13.05 -15.65 38.10
N ASN A 83 -12.47 -16.86 38.12
CA ASN A 83 -11.33 -17.20 37.28
C ASN A 83 -11.71 -17.21 35.79
N THR A 84 -12.92 -17.69 35.46
CA THR A 84 -13.44 -17.68 34.09
C THR A 84 -13.62 -16.25 33.58
N VAL A 85 -14.23 -15.37 34.38
CA VAL A 85 -14.39 -13.95 34.04
C VAL A 85 -13.02 -13.27 33.88
N GLN A 86 -12.09 -13.53 34.79
CA GLN A 86 -10.74 -12.96 34.71
C GLN A 86 -10.03 -13.39 33.41
N TYR A 87 -10.09 -14.67 33.05
CA TYR A 87 -9.55 -15.17 31.79
C TYR A 87 -10.19 -14.50 30.57
N MET A 88 -11.51 -14.35 30.56
CA MET A 88 -12.21 -13.67 29.46
C MET A 88 -11.81 -12.19 29.34
N ILE A 89 -11.61 -11.50 30.46
CA ILE A 89 -11.13 -10.12 30.47
C ILE A 89 -9.71 -10.04 29.91
N GLU A 90 -8.82 -10.94 30.32
CA GLU A 90 -7.44 -11.00 29.82
C GLU A 90 -7.39 -11.26 28.31
N GLU A 91 -8.18 -12.22 27.82
CA GLU A 91 -8.29 -12.52 26.39
C GLU A 91 -8.83 -11.31 25.61
N GLN A 92 -9.88 -10.65 26.11
CA GLN A 92 -10.41 -9.43 25.49
C GLN A 92 -9.41 -8.28 25.50
N GLN A 93 -8.63 -8.13 26.59
CA GLN A 93 -7.60 -7.11 26.68
C GLN A 93 -6.48 -7.36 25.67
N GLU A 94 -6.05 -8.62 25.50
CA GLU A 94 -5.06 -8.99 24.49
C GLU A 94 -5.57 -8.75 23.06
N GLN A 95 -6.84 -9.06 22.80
CA GLN A 95 -7.50 -8.73 21.52
C GLN A 95 -7.57 -7.21 21.28
N LEU A 96 -7.86 -6.42 22.31
CA LEU A 96 -7.87 -4.95 22.20
C LEU A 96 -6.47 -4.40 21.96
N ASP A 97 -5.46 -4.93 22.64
CA ASP A 97 -4.07 -4.49 22.49
C ASP A 97 -3.51 -4.83 21.11
N THR A 98 -3.84 -6.01 20.58
CA THR A 98 -3.47 -6.40 19.21
C THR A 98 -4.16 -5.52 18.17
N LEU A 99 -5.47 -5.26 18.34
CA LEU A 99 -6.21 -4.36 17.45
C LEU A 99 -5.66 -2.93 17.50
N HIS A 100 -5.32 -2.42 18.68
CA HIS A 100 -4.70 -1.09 18.82
C HIS A 100 -3.36 -1.01 18.09
N LYS A 101 -2.51 -2.04 18.19
CA LYS A 101 -1.24 -2.10 17.44
C LYS A 101 -1.48 -2.09 15.94
N GLU A 102 -2.41 -2.90 15.44
CA GLU A 102 -2.73 -2.94 14.00
C GLU A 102 -3.27 -1.59 13.50
N VAL A 103 -4.10 -0.91 14.29
CA VAL A 103 -4.61 0.42 13.97
C VAL A 103 -3.48 1.45 13.92
N GLU A 104 -2.56 1.42 14.88
CA GLU A 104 -1.42 2.33 14.92
C GLU A 104 -0.46 2.09 13.75
N GLU A 105 -0.19 0.83 13.40
CA GLU A 105 0.59 0.47 12.21
C GLU A 105 -0.06 1.00 10.93
N LYS A 106 -1.36 0.75 10.74
CA LYS A 106 -2.11 1.29 9.58
C LYS A 106 -2.10 2.81 9.54
N ARG A 107 -2.16 3.47 10.69
CA ARG A 107 -2.11 4.93 10.79
C ARG A 107 -0.73 5.46 10.35
N ASN A 108 0.34 4.81 10.80
CA ASN A 108 1.71 5.16 10.40
C ASN A 108 1.92 4.95 8.89
N GLU A 109 1.48 3.81 8.34
CA GLU A 109 1.52 3.57 6.89
C GLU A 109 0.74 4.63 6.10
N LEU A 110 -0.43 5.05 6.61
CA LEU A 110 -1.22 6.09 5.98
C LEU A 110 -0.47 7.43 5.99
N GLU A 111 0.17 7.78 7.11
CA GLU A 111 0.95 9.02 7.23
C GLU A 111 2.15 9.03 6.28
N GLU A 112 2.86 7.91 6.13
CA GLU A 112 3.94 7.77 5.15
C GLU A 112 3.44 7.96 3.71
N LYS A 113 2.33 7.32 3.35
CA LYS A 113 1.71 7.49 2.03
C LYS A 113 1.27 8.94 1.77
N TRP A 114 0.78 9.63 2.79
CA TRP A 114 0.44 11.05 2.68
C TRP A 114 1.67 11.93 2.43
N LYS A 115 2.80 11.65 3.11
CA LYS A 115 4.06 12.37 2.88
C LYS A 115 4.58 12.13 1.45
N GLU A 116 4.58 10.89 0.98
CA GLU A 116 5.00 10.55 -0.38
C GLU A 116 4.12 11.23 -1.44
N LEU A 117 2.80 11.28 -1.21
CA LEU A 117 1.86 11.95 -2.10
C LEU A 117 2.13 13.47 -2.18
N GLU A 118 2.41 14.10 -1.04
CA GLU A 118 2.74 15.53 -0.98
C GLU A 118 4.06 15.84 -1.70
N GLU A 119 5.08 14.99 -1.56
CA GLU A 119 6.34 15.12 -2.30
C GLU A 119 6.13 15.00 -3.81
N LYS A 120 5.40 13.98 -4.26
CA LYS A 120 5.05 13.80 -5.69
C LYS A 120 4.27 14.98 -6.25
N LYS A 121 3.37 15.56 -5.46
CA LYS A 121 2.61 16.75 -5.85
C LYS A 121 3.53 17.96 -6.04
N LYS A 122 4.48 18.19 -5.14
CA LYS A 122 5.48 19.26 -5.27
C LYS A 122 6.35 19.08 -6.50
N GLU A 123 6.83 17.86 -6.76
CA GLU A 123 7.62 17.56 -7.96
C GLU A 123 6.82 17.81 -9.24
N ALA A 124 5.53 17.44 -9.26
CA ALA A 124 4.65 17.71 -10.41
C ALA A 124 4.42 19.21 -10.63
N GLU A 125 4.24 19.98 -9.56
CA GLU A 125 4.12 21.45 -9.63
C GLU A 125 5.41 22.10 -10.17
N GLU A 126 6.58 21.63 -9.73
CA GLU A 126 7.88 22.12 -10.22
C GLU A 126 8.07 21.83 -11.70
N LYS A 127 7.82 20.59 -12.14
CA LYS A 127 7.88 20.22 -13.58
C LYS A 127 6.89 21.03 -14.41
N SER A 128 5.69 21.30 -13.88
CA SER A 128 4.70 22.12 -14.58
C SER A 128 5.19 23.56 -14.77
N ARG A 129 5.92 24.12 -13.79
CA ARG A 129 6.52 25.46 -13.92
C ARG A 129 7.65 25.45 -14.94
N GLU A 130 8.53 24.46 -14.91
CA GLU A 130 9.62 24.33 -15.88
C GLU A 130 9.11 24.23 -17.32
N VAL A 131 8.03 23.46 -17.55
CA VAL A 131 7.37 23.36 -18.86
C VAL A 131 6.78 24.70 -19.28
N ALA A 132 6.14 25.43 -18.37
CA ALA A 132 5.59 26.75 -18.67
C ALA A 132 6.68 27.75 -19.06
N GLU A 133 7.83 27.75 -18.37
CA GLU A 133 8.98 28.59 -18.70
C GLU A 133 9.57 28.25 -20.07
N LYS A 134 9.78 26.95 -20.35
CA LYS A 134 10.29 26.50 -21.67
C LYS A 134 9.35 26.87 -22.80
N ASN A 135 8.03 26.77 -22.60
CA ASN A 135 7.05 27.19 -23.59
C ASN A 135 7.12 28.69 -23.85
N LYS A 136 7.31 29.50 -22.81
CA LYS A 136 7.49 30.94 -22.97
C LYS A 136 8.76 31.29 -23.76
N GLU A 137 9.88 30.63 -23.45
CA GLU A 137 11.13 30.82 -24.19
C GLU A 137 10.99 30.39 -25.66
N LEU A 138 10.25 29.31 -25.92
CA LEU A 138 9.96 28.85 -27.29
C LEU A 138 9.14 29.88 -28.07
N GLU A 139 8.12 30.47 -27.43
CA GLU A 139 7.27 31.52 -28.00
C GLU A 139 8.12 32.75 -28.37
N GLU A 140 9.00 33.19 -27.47
CA GLU A 140 9.92 34.33 -27.69
C GLU A 140 10.86 34.06 -28.87
N LYS A 141 11.48 32.87 -28.93
CA LYS A 141 12.33 32.47 -30.07
C LYS A 141 11.55 32.40 -31.38
N SER A 142 10.32 31.92 -31.35
CA SER A 142 9.46 31.86 -32.53
C SER A 142 9.15 33.26 -33.07
N GLN A 143 8.91 34.23 -32.18
CA GLN A 143 8.72 35.63 -32.56
C GLN A 143 9.99 36.23 -33.16
N GLU A 144 11.16 36.00 -32.54
CA GLU A 144 12.45 36.48 -33.08
C GLU A 144 12.73 35.91 -34.48
N VAL A 145 12.45 34.63 -34.70
CA VAL A 145 12.58 34.00 -36.04
C VAL A 145 11.62 34.63 -37.04
N ALA A 146 10.38 34.90 -36.65
CA ALA A 146 9.41 35.56 -37.52
C ALA A 146 9.85 36.98 -37.92
N GLU A 147 10.44 37.74 -36.99
CA GLU A 147 11.00 39.07 -37.25
C GLU A 147 12.19 39.01 -38.21
N LYS A 148 13.16 38.12 -37.95
CA LYS A 148 14.32 37.93 -38.85
C LYS A 148 13.89 37.52 -40.27
N ASN A 149 12.85 36.69 -40.39
CA ASN A 149 12.32 36.31 -41.69
C ASN A 149 11.70 37.49 -42.44
N LYS A 150 11.00 38.39 -41.73
CA LYS A 150 10.49 39.64 -42.35
C LYS A 150 11.63 40.53 -42.84
N GLU A 151 12.65 40.74 -42.00
CA GLU A 151 13.82 41.54 -42.37
C GLU A 151 14.57 40.95 -43.57
N LEU A 152 14.70 39.63 -43.62
CA LEU A 152 15.31 38.92 -44.75
C LEU A 152 14.52 39.13 -46.05
N GLU A 153 13.20 39.08 -45.98
CA GLU A 153 12.33 39.30 -47.14
C GLU A 153 12.41 40.75 -47.64
N GLU A 154 12.50 41.73 -46.74
CA GLU A 154 12.72 43.13 -47.10
C GLU A 154 14.08 43.33 -47.79
N LYS A 155 15.17 42.79 -47.22
CA LYS A 155 16.50 42.84 -47.83
C LYS A 155 16.54 42.17 -49.21
N LYS A 156 15.79 41.09 -49.38
CA LYS A 156 15.68 40.38 -50.66
C LYS A 156 15.00 41.26 -51.73
N LYS A 157 13.93 41.97 -51.37
CA LYS A 157 13.26 42.93 -52.27
C LYS A 157 14.20 44.08 -52.63
N GLU A 158 14.90 44.65 -51.66
CA GLU A 158 15.87 45.73 -51.90
C GLU A 158 17.00 45.27 -52.84
N ALA A 159 17.52 44.04 -52.64
CA ALA A 159 18.52 43.46 -53.52
C ALA A 159 18.00 43.27 -54.95
N GLU A 160 16.74 42.83 -55.11
CA GLU A 160 16.11 42.67 -56.42
C GLU A 160 15.93 44.02 -57.14
N GLU A 161 15.53 45.08 -56.43
CA GLU A 161 15.44 46.44 -56.97
C GLU A 161 16.80 46.98 -57.40
N LYS A 162 17.83 46.84 -56.56
CA LYS A 162 19.21 47.23 -56.93
C LYS A 162 19.70 46.48 -58.15
N ASN A 163 19.37 45.19 -58.26
CA ASN A 163 19.78 44.40 -59.43
C ASN A 163 19.11 44.88 -60.71
N LYS A 164 17.82 45.25 -60.66
CA LYS A 164 17.10 45.87 -61.80
C LYS A 164 17.73 47.20 -62.21
N GLU A 165 18.12 48.05 -61.25
CA GLU A 165 18.79 49.32 -61.54
C GLU A 165 20.18 49.09 -62.17
N VAL A 166 20.98 48.17 -61.63
CA VAL A 166 22.27 47.79 -62.23
C VAL A 166 22.10 47.30 -63.67
N GLU A 167 21.08 46.49 -63.94
CA GLU A 167 20.80 46.01 -65.29
C GLU A 167 20.42 47.15 -66.24
N LYS A 168 19.62 48.12 -65.77
CA LYS A 168 19.27 49.33 -66.53
C LYS A 168 20.50 50.18 -66.85
N GLN A 169 21.37 50.40 -65.86
CA GLN A 169 22.63 51.14 -66.04
C GLN A 169 23.56 50.43 -67.05
N ARG A 170 23.66 49.10 -67.01
CA ARG A 170 24.42 48.33 -68.01
C ARG A 170 23.87 48.54 -69.42
N ARG A 171 22.55 48.54 -69.61
CA ARG A 171 21.93 48.78 -70.92
C ARG A 171 22.19 50.20 -71.44
N LEU A 172 22.17 51.20 -70.55
CA LEU A 172 22.49 52.59 -70.92
C LEU A 172 23.96 52.73 -71.34
N MET A 173 24.90 52.22 -70.53
CA MET A 173 26.32 52.23 -70.88
C MET A 173 26.61 51.52 -72.20
N GLU A 174 25.91 50.41 -72.48
CA GLU A 174 26.08 49.70 -73.76
C GLU A 174 25.58 50.53 -74.96
N LYS A 175 24.47 51.26 -74.81
CA LYS A 175 24.01 52.20 -75.84
C LYS A 175 25.00 53.33 -76.06
N GLU A 176 25.48 53.98 -74.99
CA GLU A 176 26.49 55.04 -75.09
C GLU A 176 27.80 54.53 -75.73
N ARG A 177 28.18 53.28 -75.44
CA ARG A 177 29.35 52.65 -76.07
C ARG A 177 29.18 52.50 -77.58
N LEU A 178 28.01 52.05 -78.03
CA LEU A 178 27.69 51.90 -79.46
C LEU A 178 27.64 53.27 -80.17
N GLU A 179 26.97 54.26 -79.59
CA GLU A 179 26.94 55.63 -80.13
C GLU A 179 28.34 56.24 -80.24
N LYS A 180 29.18 56.03 -79.23
CA LYS A 180 30.59 56.48 -79.25
C LYS A 180 31.42 55.76 -80.32
N GLU A 181 31.15 54.48 -80.59
CA GLU A 181 31.78 53.73 -81.68
C GLU A 181 31.35 54.26 -83.06
N GLU A 182 30.08 54.59 -83.25
CA GLU A 182 29.55 55.19 -84.48
C GLU A 182 30.17 56.57 -84.74
N LEU A 183 30.13 57.47 -83.75
CA LEU A 183 30.77 58.79 -83.84
C LEU A 183 32.27 58.69 -84.13
N LYS A 184 32.96 57.69 -83.57
CA LYS A 184 34.39 57.46 -83.88
C LYS A 184 34.60 57.12 -85.35
N LYS A 185 33.74 56.28 -85.94
CA LYS A 185 33.81 55.92 -87.36
C LYS A 185 33.56 57.15 -88.23
N GLU A 186 32.53 57.93 -87.93
CA GLU A 186 32.23 59.19 -88.63
C GLU A 186 33.39 60.20 -88.57
N VAL A 187 33.99 60.39 -87.39
CA VAL A 187 35.15 61.27 -87.23
C VAL A 187 36.33 60.78 -88.07
N GLU A 188 36.60 59.46 -88.10
CA GLU A 188 37.68 58.88 -88.90
C GLU A 188 37.42 59.06 -90.41
N GLU A 189 36.18 58.89 -90.86
CA GLU A 189 35.77 59.16 -92.25
C GLU A 189 35.98 60.64 -92.63
N LEU A 190 35.50 61.58 -91.80
CA LEU A 190 35.72 63.01 -92.00
C LEU A 190 37.21 63.36 -92.03
N ARG A 191 38.01 62.76 -91.15
CA ARG A 191 39.47 62.94 -91.10
C ARG A 191 40.13 62.49 -92.40
N ASN A 192 39.70 61.36 -92.94
CA ASN A 192 40.17 60.85 -94.23
C ASN A 192 39.79 61.77 -95.40
N ILE A 193 38.59 62.34 -95.39
CA ILE A 193 38.14 63.33 -96.39
C ILE A 193 39.00 64.60 -96.33
N VAL A 194 39.20 65.17 -95.14
CA VAL A 194 40.04 66.36 -94.95
C VAL A 194 41.47 66.10 -95.42
N LYS A 195 42.03 64.93 -95.13
CA LYS A 195 43.37 64.54 -95.60
C LYS A 195 43.45 64.53 -97.13
N LYS A 196 42.48 63.92 -97.81
CA LYS A 196 42.40 63.92 -99.29
C LYS A 196 42.32 65.34 -99.88
N LEU A 197 41.52 66.22 -99.27
CA LEU A 197 41.42 67.64 -99.65
C LEU A 197 42.76 68.37 -99.47
N SER A 198 43.48 68.11 -98.38
CA SER A 198 44.77 68.77 -98.08
C SER A 198 45.93 68.32 -98.97
N GLU A 199 45.86 67.11 -99.53
CA GLU A 199 46.89 66.55 -100.43
C GLU A 199 46.69 66.95 -101.91
N GLY A 200 45.69 67.80 -102.22
CA GLY A 200 45.50 68.36 -103.56
C GLY A 200 45.07 67.36 -104.63
N LYS A 201 44.37 66.28 -104.24
CA LYS A 201 43.81 65.27 -105.15
C LYS A 201 42.30 65.21 -105.01
N LEU A 202 41.61 66.04 -105.80
CA LEU A 202 40.22 65.81 -106.19
C LEU A 202 40.16 65.75 -107.71
#